data_AF-A0A957CA80-F1
#
_entry.id   AF-A0A957CA80-F1
#
_cell.length_a   1.000
_cell.length_b   1.000
_cell.length_c   1.000
_cell.angle_alpha   90.00
_cell.angle_beta   90.00
_cell.angle_gamma   90.00
#
_symmetry.space_group_name_H-M   'P 1'
#
loop_
_entity.id
_entity.type
_entity.pdbx_description
1 polymer ?
#
loop_
_entity_poly.entity_id
_entity_poly.type
_entity_poly.pdbx_seq_one_letter_code
_entity_poly.pdbx_strand_id
1 'polypeptide(L)'
;MASPRLHLDADTSMRALQKALRERGHDVTRTPNAWMPLDASDEIQLLRATANGRIIFTFNIRDFQALAKQFPNHAGILLAAQRNWTLSTLIAALDNMLNHTNAEEWTGQVRWLNQWQNA
;
A
#
# COMPACT_ATOMS: atom_id res chain seq x y z
N MET A 1 -10.15 -14.42 -9.63
CA MET A 1 -9.13 -14.08 -8.62
C MET A 1 -9.52 -12.74 -8.04
N ALA A 2 -9.33 -12.51 -6.75
CA ALA A 2 -9.82 -11.29 -6.10
C ALA A 2 -8.93 -10.09 -6.42
N SER A 3 -9.52 -8.93 -6.70
CA SER A 3 -8.78 -7.68 -6.90
C SER A 3 -8.04 -7.28 -5.61
N PRO A 4 -6.80 -6.79 -5.69
CA PRO A 4 -6.06 -6.34 -4.52
C PRO A 4 -6.74 -5.12 -3.87
N ARG A 5 -6.57 -5.00 -2.55
CA ARG A 5 -7.04 -3.85 -1.76
C ARG A 5 -5.86 -3.12 -1.17
N LEU A 6 -5.92 -1.79 -1.13
CA LEU A 6 -4.80 -0.96 -0.72
C LEU A 6 -5.09 -0.20 0.58
N HIS A 7 -4.05 -0.03 1.38
CA HIS A 7 -4.01 0.90 2.50
C HIS A 7 -2.82 1.85 2.34
N LEU A 8 -3.10 3.15 2.37
CA LEU A 8 -2.06 4.18 2.43
C LEU A 8 -1.67 4.36 3.91
N ASP A 9 -0.43 4.02 4.21
CA ASP A 9 0.24 4.27 5.49
C ASP A 9 0.18 5.76 5.89
N ALA A 10 0.53 6.08 7.14
CA ALA A 10 0.60 7.44 7.65
C ALA A 10 1.43 8.36 6.74
N ASP A 11 2.62 7.92 6.32
CA ASP A 11 3.54 8.67 5.46
C ASP A 11 3.03 8.87 4.03
N THR A 12 2.10 8.04 3.58
CA THR A 12 1.52 8.09 2.23
C THR A 12 0.05 8.53 2.23
N SER A 13 -0.47 9.02 3.37
CA SER A 13 -1.89 9.32 3.58
C SER A 13 -2.39 10.60 2.87
N MET A 14 -2.29 10.60 1.55
CA MET A 14 -2.68 11.70 0.70
C MET A 14 -4.17 11.57 0.31
N ARG A 15 -5.00 12.53 0.73
CA ARG A 15 -6.44 12.57 0.37
C ARG A 15 -6.67 12.53 -1.15
N ALA A 16 -5.87 13.30 -1.89
CA ALA A 16 -5.98 13.38 -3.34
C ALA A 16 -5.66 12.03 -4.03
N LEU A 17 -4.65 11.32 -3.54
CA LEU A 17 -4.29 9.99 -4.04
C LEU A 17 -5.40 8.98 -3.79
N GLN A 18 -5.89 8.91 -2.55
CA GLN A 18 -7.02 8.03 -2.19
C GLN A 18 -8.24 8.33 -3.06
N LYS A 19 -8.61 9.60 -3.22
CA LYS A 19 -9.76 10.02 -4.03
C LYS A 19 -9.61 9.55 -5.48
N ALA A 20 -8.46 9.86 -6.09
CA ALA A 20 -8.20 9.53 -7.48
C ALA A 20 -8.22 8.01 -7.76
N LEU A 21 -7.70 7.18 -6.85
CA LEU A 21 -7.74 5.73 -7.01
C LEU A 21 -9.16 5.17 -6.80
N ARG A 22 -9.92 5.70 -5.84
CA ARG A 22 -11.33 5.30 -5.64
C ARG A 22 -12.22 5.66 -6.82
N GLU A 23 -12.00 6.82 -7.43
CA GLU A 23 -12.72 7.23 -8.65
C GLU A 23 -12.43 6.30 -9.84
N ARG A 24 -11.30 5.57 -9.81
CA ARG A 24 -10.95 4.51 -10.78
C ARG A 24 -11.48 3.12 -10.41
N GLY A 25 -12.26 3.01 -9.33
CA GLY A 25 -12.88 1.76 -8.89
C GLY A 25 -12.08 0.94 -7.87
N HIS A 26 -10.93 1.44 -7.40
CA HIS A 26 -10.07 0.70 -6.46
C HIS A 26 -10.53 0.82 -5.01
N ASP A 27 -10.41 -0.27 -4.25
CA ASP A 27 -10.63 -0.26 -2.79
C ASP A 27 -9.37 0.24 -2.06
N VAL A 28 -9.36 1.55 -1.78
CA VAL A 28 -8.27 2.22 -1.09
C VAL A 28 -8.73 2.82 0.24
N THR A 29 -7.97 2.54 1.29
CA THR A 29 -8.08 3.18 2.62
C THR A 29 -6.81 3.95 2.94
N ARG A 30 -6.83 4.77 3.98
CA ARG A 30 -5.64 5.51 4.45
C ARG A 30 -5.67 5.69 5.96
N THR A 31 -4.53 6.05 6.55
CA THR A 31 -4.44 6.41 7.97
C THR A 31 -4.80 7.88 8.21
N PRO A 32 -5.61 8.24 9.22
CA PRO A 32 -6.45 7.36 10.02
C PRO A 32 -7.75 6.99 9.29
N ASN A 33 -8.40 5.93 9.77
CA ASN A 33 -9.76 5.54 9.42
C ASN A 33 -10.43 4.77 10.56
N ALA A 34 -11.63 4.21 10.34
CA ALA A 34 -12.40 3.51 11.37
C ALA A 34 -11.66 2.36 12.08
N TRP A 35 -10.70 1.72 11.42
CA TRP A 35 -9.92 0.60 11.96
C TRP A 35 -8.42 0.93 12.12
N MET A 36 -7.96 2.12 11.71
CA MET A 36 -6.57 2.55 11.84
C MET A 36 -6.48 3.88 12.58
N PRO A 37 -5.91 3.92 13.81
CA PRO A 37 -5.76 5.16 14.56
C PRO A 37 -4.72 6.09 13.92
N LEU A 38 -4.76 7.37 14.28
CA LEU A 38 -3.87 8.39 13.71
C LEU A 38 -2.39 8.17 14.08
N ASP A 39 -2.17 7.66 15.28
CA ASP A 39 -0.88 7.41 15.92
C ASP A 39 -0.48 5.93 15.89
N ALA A 40 -1.01 5.17 14.92
CA ALA A 40 -0.61 3.78 14.70
C ALA A 40 0.90 3.69 14.44
N SER A 41 1.60 2.84 15.18
CA SER A 41 2.99 2.47 14.87
C SER A 41 3.08 1.68 13.56
N ASP A 42 4.26 1.60 12.96
CA ASP A 42 4.50 0.82 11.73
C ASP A 42 4.07 -0.65 11.85
N GLU A 43 4.26 -1.25 13.03
CA GLU A 43 3.78 -2.60 13.31
C GLU A 43 2.25 -2.67 13.29
N ILE A 44 1.56 -1.74 13.95
CA ILE A 44 0.09 -1.67 13.95
C ILE A 44 -0.45 -1.40 12.55
N GLN A 45 0.22 -0.54 11.79
CA GLN A 45 -0.07 -0.27 10.38
C GLN A 45 -0.06 -1.57 9.57
N LEU A 46 1.04 -2.32 9.63
CA LEU A 46 1.21 -3.58 8.90
C LEU A 46 0.20 -4.65 9.35
N LEU A 47 0.06 -4.86 10.65
CA LEU A 47 -0.78 -5.93 11.20
C LEU A 47 -2.26 -5.67 10.94
N ARG A 48 -2.73 -4.43 11.10
CA ARG A 48 -4.15 -4.11 10.85
C ARG A 48 -4.46 -4.07 9.36
N ALA A 49 -3.55 -3.58 8.50
CA ALA A 49 -3.71 -3.69 7.06
C ALA A 49 -3.81 -5.17 6.65
N THR A 50 -2.95 -6.03 7.21
CA THR A 50 -2.97 -7.47 7.00
C THR A 50 -4.26 -8.12 7.48
N ALA A 51 -4.72 -7.81 8.70
CA ALA A 51 -5.97 -8.33 9.23
C ALA A 51 -7.20 -7.93 8.39
N ASN A 52 -7.13 -6.80 7.71
CA ASN A 52 -8.15 -6.35 6.76
C ASN A 52 -7.90 -6.86 5.33
N GLY A 53 -6.88 -7.69 5.11
CA GLY A 53 -6.46 -8.24 3.81
C GLY A 53 -6.14 -7.15 2.78
N ARG A 54 -5.36 -6.15 3.20
CA ARG A 54 -4.94 -4.99 2.40
C ARG A 54 -3.42 -4.93 2.31
N ILE A 55 -2.93 -4.65 1.11
CA ILE A 55 -1.54 -4.29 0.87
C ILE A 55 -1.28 -2.93 1.52
N ILE A 56 -0.19 -2.79 2.26
CA ILE A 56 0.22 -1.49 2.79
C ILE A 56 1.20 -0.81 1.83
N PHE A 57 0.91 0.46 1.51
CA PHE A 57 1.79 1.31 0.70
C PHE A 57 2.48 2.33 1.60
N THR A 58 3.81 2.35 1.59
CA THR A 58 4.62 3.22 2.46
C THR A 58 5.85 3.80 1.76
N PHE A 59 6.32 4.94 2.27
CA PHE A 59 7.65 5.48 1.97
C PHE A 59 8.71 5.07 3.01
N ASN A 60 8.30 4.49 4.15
CA ASN A 60 9.21 3.99 5.19
C ASN A 60 9.80 2.62 4.80
N ILE A 61 10.83 2.65 3.96
CA ILE A 61 11.47 1.45 3.42
C ILE A 61 12.14 0.61 4.53
N ARG A 62 12.87 1.27 5.43
CA ARG A 62 13.75 0.59 6.38
C ARG A 62 12.94 -0.25 7.37
N ASP A 63 11.93 0.36 7.98
CA ASP A 63 11.21 -0.29 9.07
C ASP A 63 10.26 -1.37 8.52
N PHE A 64 9.61 -1.11 7.38
CA PHE A 64 8.76 -2.13 6.75
C PHE A 64 9.54 -3.32 6.18
N GLN A 65 10.80 -3.14 5.75
CA GLN A 65 11.67 -4.28 5.41
C GLN A 65 12.04 -5.13 6.63
N ALA A 66 12.22 -4.52 7.81
CA ALA A 66 12.44 -5.25 9.05
C ALA A 66 11.17 -5.98 9.49
N LEU A 67 10.02 -5.30 9.46
CA LEU A 67 8.72 -5.87 9.79
C LEU A 67 8.33 -7.03 8.85
N ALA A 68 8.66 -6.95 7.56
CA ALA A 68 8.43 -8.04 6.62
C ALA A 68 9.10 -9.35 7.05
N LYS A 69 10.32 -9.26 7.60
CA LYS A 69 11.06 -10.42 8.12
C LYS A 69 10.44 -10.97 9.40
N GLN A 70 9.90 -10.08 10.24
CA GLN A 70 9.24 -10.45 11.49
C GLN A 70 7.84 -11.07 11.25
N PHE A 71 7.12 -10.60 10.23
CA PHE A 71 5.76 -10.99 9.91
C PHE A 71 5.64 -11.50 8.46
N PRO A 72 6.19 -12.68 8.13
CA PRO A 72 6.29 -13.17 6.74
C PRO A 72 4.93 -13.46 6.08
N ASN A 73 3.84 -13.54 6.84
CA ASN A 73 2.49 -13.81 6.34
C ASN A 73 1.64 -12.52 6.21
N HIS A 74 2.26 -11.36 6.01
CA HIS A 74 1.55 -10.10 5.79
C HIS A 74 0.77 -10.10 4.46
N ALA A 75 -0.26 -9.26 4.34
CA ALA A 75 -1.09 -9.19 3.12
C ALA A 75 -0.42 -8.48 1.93
N GLY A 76 0.82 -8.00 2.12
CA GLY A 76 1.65 -7.40 1.07
C GLY A 76 2.18 -6.04 1.50
N ILE A 77 3.43 -5.75 1.12
CA ILE A 77 4.08 -4.46 1.37
C ILE A 77 4.53 -3.89 0.03
N LEU A 78 4.04 -2.69 -0.28
CA LEU A 78 4.41 -1.93 -1.45
C LEU A 78 5.26 -0.72 -1.06
N LEU A 79 6.49 -0.70 -1.55
CA LEU A 79 7.49 0.32 -1.23
C LEU A 79 7.64 1.32 -2.36
N ALA A 80 7.82 2.59 -1.99
CA ALA A 80 8.26 3.65 -2.90
C ALA A 80 9.28 4.55 -2.22
N ALA A 81 10.23 5.10 -2.97
CA ALA A 81 11.10 6.17 -2.48
C ALA A 81 10.46 7.51 -2.81
N GLN A 82 9.91 8.23 -1.81
CA GLN A 82 9.10 9.45 -1.98
C GLN A 82 9.65 10.44 -3.02
N ARG A 83 10.98 10.68 -3.03
CA ARG A 83 11.64 11.65 -3.93
C ARG A 83 11.50 11.33 -5.42
N ASN A 84 11.16 10.10 -5.77
CA ASN A 84 11.05 9.64 -7.15
C ASN A 84 9.64 9.82 -7.73
N TRP A 85 8.70 10.34 -6.95
CA TRP A 85 7.28 10.31 -7.29
C TRP A 85 6.61 11.67 -7.17
N THR A 86 5.76 11.95 -8.14
CA THR A 86 4.75 13.00 -8.10
C THR A 86 3.39 12.37 -7.81
N LEU A 87 2.38 13.16 -7.42
CA LEU A 87 1.03 12.64 -7.24
C LEU A 87 0.50 11.95 -8.51
N SER A 88 0.73 12.51 -9.70
CA SER A 88 0.26 11.92 -10.95
C SER A 88 0.93 10.59 -11.26
N THR A 89 2.24 10.46 -11.03
CA THR A 89 2.97 9.21 -11.25
C THR A 89 2.63 8.16 -10.20
N LEU A 90 2.35 8.54 -8.94
CA LEU A 90 1.79 7.62 -7.93
C LEU A 90 0.45 7.05 -8.37
N ILE A 91 -0.45 7.92 -8.83
CA ILE A 91 -1.79 7.50 -9.29
C ILE A 91 -1.64 6.49 -10.42
N ALA A 92 -0.84 6.82 -11.45
CA ALA A 92 -0.66 5.96 -12.62
C ALA A 92 -0.06 4.59 -12.24
N ALA A 93 1.02 4.57 -11.45
CA ALA A 93 1.68 3.32 -11.08
C ALA A 93 0.83 2.46 -10.12
N LEU A 94 0.11 3.07 -9.17
CA LEU A 94 -0.78 2.33 -8.28
C LEU A 94 -1.99 1.78 -9.02
N ASP A 95 -2.58 2.55 -9.93
CA ASP A 95 -3.66 2.09 -10.81
C ASP A 95 -3.22 0.89 -11.65
N ASN A 96 -2.04 0.98 -12.27
CA ASN A 96 -1.46 -0.11 -13.05
C ASN A 96 -1.20 -1.36 -12.18
N MET A 97 -0.59 -1.19 -11.00
CA MET A 97 -0.37 -2.28 -10.04
C MET A 97 -1.66 -3.00 -9.66
N LEU A 98 -2.71 -2.25 -9.32
CA LEU A 98 -3.98 -2.80 -8.86
C LEU A 98 -4.76 -3.51 -9.98
N ASN A 99 -4.54 -3.14 -11.25
CA ASN A 99 -5.17 -3.77 -12.40
C ASN A 99 -4.42 -5.01 -12.91
N HIS A 100 -3.11 -5.13 -12.65
CA HIS A 100 -2.26 -6.20 -13.20
C HIS A 100 -1.74 -7.19 -12.15
N THR A 101 -2.28 -7.15 -10.94
CA THR A 101 -1.98 -8.13 -9.88
C THR A 101 -3.25 -8.58 -9.20
N ASN A 102 -3.16 -9.72 -8.52
CA ASN A 102 -4.29 -10.30 -7.78
C ASN A 102 -3.96 -10.39 -6.29
N ALA A 103 -4.98 -10.35 -5.42
CA ALA A 103 -4.80 -10.31 -3.98
C ALA A 103 -3.95 -11.49 -3.44
N GLU A 104 -4.10 -12.68 -4.03
CA GLU A 104 -3.36 -13.86 -3.57
C GLU A 104 -1.84 -13.76 -3.84
N GLU A 105 -1.44 -13.01 -4.88
CA GLU A 105 -0.04 -12.81 -5.26
C GLU A 105 0.74 -11.95 -4.26
N TRP A 106 0.05 -11.23 -3.38
CA TRP A 106 0.69 -10.28 -2.46
C TRP A 106 1.05 -10.85 -1.10
N THR A 107 0.51 -12.02 -0.74
CA THR A 107 0.76 -12.60 0.59
C THR A 107 2.25 -12.87 0.78
N GLY A 108 2.83 -12.29 1.83
CA GLY A 108 4.26 -12.35 2.14
C GLY A 108 5.18 -11.63 1.15
N GLN A 109 4.64 -10.88 0.18
CA GLN A 109 5.45 -10.18 -0.82
C GLN A 109 5.79 -8.74 -0.42
N VAL A 110 7.06 -8.40 -0.59
CA VAL A 110 7.57 -7.02 -0.54
C VAL A 110 7.97 -6.62 -1.94
N ARG A 111 7.29 -5.64 -2.54
CA ARG A 111 7.55 -5.20 -3.92
C ARG A 111 7.73 -3.69 -3.99
N TRP A 112 8.33 -3.24 -5.08
CA TRP A 112 8.59 -1.83 -5.33
C TRP A 112 7.61 -1.29 -6.36
N LEU A 113 7.03 -0.12 -6.11
CA LEU A 113 6.05 0.51 -7.01
C LEU A 113 6.64 0.87 -8.39
N ASN A 114 7.96 1.03 -8.48
CA ASN A 114 8.63 1.33 -9.76
C ASN A 114 8.47 0.20 -10.80
N GLN A 115 8.09 -1.01 -10.40
CA GLN A 115 7.75 -2.11 -11.29
C GLN A 115 6.57 -1.77 -12.22
N TRP A 116 5.74 -0.78 -11.86
CA TRP A 116 4.58 -0.33 -12.63
C TRP A 116 4.68 1.12 -13.13
N GLN A 117 5.88 1.71 -13.12
CA GLN A 117 6.07 3.11 -13.54
C GLN A 117 5.97 3.32 -15.06
N ASN A 118 6.20 2.26 -15.87
CA ASN A 118 6.28 2.33 -17.34
C ASN A 118 5.49 1.21 -18.05
N ALA A 119 4.60 0.51 -17.34
CA ALA A 119 3.79 -0.57 -17.92
C ALA A 119 2.50 -0.03 -18.54
#